data_AF-A0A8K0PCB1-F1
#
_entry.id   AF-A0A8K0PCB1-F1
#
_cell.length_a   1.000
_cell.length_b   1.000
_cell.length_c   1.000
_cell.angle_alpha   90.00
_cell.angle_beta   90.00
_cell.angle_gamma   90.00
#
_symmetry.space_group_name_H-M   'P 1'
#
loop_
_entity.id
_entity.type
_entity.pdbx_description
1 polymer ?
#
loop_
_entity_poly.entity_id
_entity_poly.type
_entity_poly.pdbx_seq_one_letter_code
_entity_poly.pdbx_strand_id
1 'polypeptide(L)'
;MWECTFDRMFRENGALHNFVSNDRFSGDTPINPRGAFFGGRTNCVWMYHKADVEDGEVIRFLDVCSLYPYVNKYRKYPVGHPKILVGEKCPPLKDVEGLVKCTVVPPPSLYHPVLPFRASGKLLFPLCKICALEENQRDCNHSDSERSITGTLASDEVKLAVREGYKLTKTYEVWHYAETSIYDPTTGEGGLLREYIDCLLKMKQEESGYPSWCKTLDEKQKYIPSFHHRENITLDEKAIQHSPRLTQLSKLMHNSFWGRFRMRENLPQCTIHTERGTTFSHWQRALM
;
A
#
# COMPACT_ATOMS: atom_id res chain seq x y z
N MET A 1 -26.03 14.38 19.48
CA MET A 1 -26.47 13.18 20.22
C MET A 1 -25.23 12.57 20.85
N TRP A 2 -25.27 12.19 22.12
CA TRP A 2 -24.14 11.53 22.78
C TRP A 2 -24.04 10.06 22.36
N GLU A 3 -22.83 9.52 22.25
CA GLU A 3 -22.55 8.12 21.85
C GLU A 3 -23.38 7.13 22.68
N CYS A 4 -23.34 7.23 24.00
CA CYS A 4 -24.11 6.36 24.91
C CYS A 4 -25.63 6.42 24.69
N THR A 5 -26.14 7.57 24.22
CA THR A 5 -27.56 7.72 23.89
C THR A 5 -27.88 7.05 22.56
N PHE A 6 -27.00 7.20 21.58
CA PHE A 6 -27.12 6.52 20.29
C PHE A 6 -27.04 4.99 20.45
N ASP A 7 -26.08 4.48 21.21
CA ASP A 7 -25.91 3.03 21.42
C ASP A 7 -27.12 2.39 22.11
N ARG A 8 -27.71 3.10 23.08
CA ARG A 8 -28.96 2.66 23.69
C ARG A 8 -30.09 2.63 22.66
N MET A 9 -30.27 3.70 21.89
CA MET A 9 -31.28 3.76 20.85
C MET A 9 -31.07 2.69 19.77
N PHE A 10 -29.82 2.41 19.40
CA PHE A 10 -29.46 1.42 18.40
C PHE A 10 -29.80 -0.01 18.84
N ARG A 11 -29.60 -0.33 20.13
CA ARG A 11 -29.99 -1.62 20.72
C ARG A 11 -31.49 -1.78 20.89
N GLU A 12 -32.19 -0.71 21.26
CA GLU A 12 -33.60 -0.77 21.64
C GLU A 12 -34.56 -0.55 20.46
N ASN A 13 -34.12 0.15 19.40
CA ASN A 13 -34.95 0.48 18.25
C ASN A 13 -34.59 -0.38 17.03
N GLY A 14 -35.37 -1.44 16.82
CA GLY A 14 -35.20 -2.34 15.66
C GLY A 14 -35.32 -1.65 14.30
N ALA A 15 -36.08 -0.55 14.19
CA ALA A 15 -36.15 0.24 12.95
C ALA A 15 -34.87 1.05 12.72
N LEU A 16 -34.28 1.63 13.78
CA LEU A 16 -32.98 2.30 13.70
C LEU A 16 -31.86 1.31 13.40
N HIS A 17 -31.87 0.13 14.04
CA HIS A 17 -30.96 -0.96 13.74
C HIS A 17 -31.06 -1.36 12.26
N ASN A 18 -32.26 -1.66 11.76
CA ASN A 18 -32.46 -2.04 10.36
C ASN A 18 -32.17 -0.89 9.37
N PHE A 19 -32.36 0.36 9.78
CA PHE A 19 -32.02 1.54 8.99
C PHE A 19 -30.51 1.69 8.84
N VAL A 20 -29.77 1.64 9.94
CA VAL A 20 -28.30 1.81 9.97
C VAL A 20 -27.57 0.56 9.44
N SER A 21 -28.07 -0.65 9.73
CA SER A 21 -27.51 -1.91 9.25
C SER A 21 -27.84 -2.21 7.78
N ASN A 22 -28.81 -1.51 7.19
CA ASN A 22 -29.03 -1.60 5.75
C ASN A 22 -27.85 -0.97 5.00
N ASP A 23 -27.42 -1.62 3.92
CA ASP A 23 -26.29 -1.26 3.06
C ASP A 23 -26.42 0.12 2.37
N ARG A 24 -27.47 0.89 2.70
CA ARG A 24 -27.63 2.28 2.28
C ARG A 24 -26.57 3.20 2.87
N PHE A 25 -26.03 2.88 4.06
CA PHE A 25 -25.02 3.69 4.75
C PHE A 25 -23.57 3.26 4.48
N SER A 26 -23.32 2.17 3.74
CA SER A 26 -21.94 1.78 3.41
C SER A 26 -21.22 2.85 2.58
N GLY A 27 -21.99 3.70 1.88
CA GLY A 27 -21.52 4.92 1.22
C GLY A 27 -21.31 6.14 2.12
N ASP A 28 -22.06 6.25 3.22
CA ASP A 28 -22.20 7.49 4.01
C ASP A 28 -21.21 7.64 5.16
N THR A 29 -20.42 6.60 5.44
CA THR A 29 -19.30 6.71 6.39
C THR A 29 -18.13 7.49 5.76
N PRO A 30 -17.51 8.43 6.49
CA PRO A 30 -16.33 9.14 5.99
C PRO A 30 -15.22 8.20 5.54
N ILE A 31 -14.35 8.67 4.64
CA ILE A 31 -13.16 7.91 4.26
C ILE A 31 -12.33 7.56 5.51
N ASN A 32 -12.07 6.27 5.70
CA ASN A 32 -10.98 5.80 6.55
C ASN A 32 -9.74 5.58 5.67
N PRO A 33 -8.66 6.40 5.82
CA PRO A 33 -7.47 6.28 4.98
C PRO A 33 -6.73 4.95 5.16
N ARG A 34 -6.89 4.27 6.31
CA ARG A 34 -6.34 2.91 6.52
C ARG A 34 -7.00 1.87 5.60
N GLY A 35 -8.21 2.16 5.12
CA GLY A 35 -8.89 1.34 4.12
C GLY A 35 -8.10 1.23 2.82
N ALA A 36 -7.48 2.33 2.38
CA ALA A 36 -6.65 2.40 1.18
C ALA A 36 -5.20 1.94 1.38
N PHE A 37 -4.78 1.67 2.62
CA PHE A 37 -3.41 1.26 2.89
C PHE A 37 -3.26 -0.26 2.79
N PHE A 38 -2.67 -0.76 1.70
CA PHE A 38 -2.43 -2.19 1.47
C PHE A 38 -0.97 -2.60 1.64
N GLY A 39 -0.72 -3.91 1.72
CA GLY A 39 0.63 -4.47 1.74
C GLY A 39 1.15 -4.72 0.32
N GLY A 40 2.27 -5.41 0.22
CA GLY A 40 2.78 -5.87 -1.08
C GLY A 40 1.81 -6.83 -1.77
N ARG A 41 1.82 -6.81 -3.11
CA ARG A 41 1.08 -7.78 -3.91
C ARG A 41 1.83 -9.11 -3.91
N THR A 42 1.15 -10.15 -3.43
CA THR A 42 1.57 -11.54 -3.59
C THR A 42 0.51 -12.23 -4.44
N ASN A 43 0.89 -12.65 -5.65
CA ASN A 43 -0.03 -13.31 -6.57
C ASN A 43 0.64 -14.55 -7.15
N CYS A 44 -0.01 -15.70 -7.01
CA CYS A 44 0.45 -16.96 -7.57
C CYS A 44 -0.36 -17.27 -8.83
N VAL A 45 0.29 -17.35 -9.99
CA VAL A 45 -0.37 -17.73 -11.25
C VAL A 45 -0.38 -19.25 -11.41
N TRP A 46 0.71 -19.90 -11.02
CA TRP A 46 0.90 -21.35 -11.11
C TRP A 46 1.47 -21.87 -9.80
N MET A 47 0.83 -22.87 -9.21
CA MET A 47 1.32 -23.51 -7.97
C MET A 47 2.59 -24.35 -8.20
N TYR A 48 2.73 -24.89 -9.41
CA TYR A 48 3.87 -25.69 -9.82
C TYR A 48 4.07 -25.60 -11.33
N HIS A 49 5.32 -25.42 -11.76
CA HIS A 49 5.74 -25.52 -13.15
C HIS A 49 7.11 -26.17 -13.20
N LYS A 50 7.30 -27.12 -14.11
CA LYS A 50 8.60 -27.76 -14.36
C LYS A 50 9.05 -27.32 -15.74
N ALA A 51 10.20 -26.65 -15.81
CA ALA A 51 10.76 -26.22 -17.08
C ALA A 51 11.08 -27.41 -17.98
N ASP A 52 10.68 -27.33 -19.26
CA ASP A 52 11.12 -28.27 -20.28
C ASP A 52 12.54 -27.91 -20.76
N VAL A 53 13.53 -28.62 -20.22
CA VAL A 53 14.94 -28.39 -20.54
C VAL A 53 15.29 -28.88 -21.96
N GLU A 54 14.54 -29.86 -22.49
CA GLU A 54 14.78 -30.41 -23.83
C GLU A 54 14.35 -29.41 -24.90
N ASP A 55 13.24 -28.70 -24.67
CA ASP A 55 12.76 -27.60 -25.52
C ASP A 55 13.43 -26.24 -25.23
N GLY A 56 14.41 -26.21 -24.32
CA GLY A 56 15.18 -25.01 -23.99
C GLY A 56 14.44 -23.98 -23.12
N GLU A 57 13.40 -24.40 -22.41
CA GLU A 57 12.66 -23.55 -21.48
C GLU A 57 13.53 -23.18 -20.26
N VAL A 58 13.50 -21.91 -19.87
CA VAL A 58 14.22 -21.40 -18.70
C VAL A 58 13.31 -20.56 -17.81
N ILE A 59 13.40 -20.79 -16.50
CA ILE A 59 12.71 -19.97 -15.50
C ILE A 59 13.65 -18.83 -15.08
N ARG A 60 13.19 -17.59 -15.24
CA ARG A 60 13.94 -16.38 -14.86
C ARG A 60 13.35 -15.76 -13.59
N PHE A 61 14.22 -15.33 -12.69
CA PHE A 61 13.86 -14.58 -11.50
C PHE A 61 14.26 -13.12 -11.65
N LEU A 62 13.32 -12.21 -11.43
CA LEU A 62 13.55 -10.77 -11.45
C LEU A 62 13.21 -10.20 -10.07
N ASP A 63 14.16 -9.50 -9.46
CA ASP A 63 13.97 -8.83 -8.18
C ASP A 63 14.26 -7.33 -8.31
N VAL A 64 13.36 -6.51 -7.75
CA VAL A 64 13.55 -5.07 -7.70
C VAL A 64 14.31 -4.74 -6.42
N CYS A 65 15.59 -4.43 -6.58
CA CYS A 65 16.43 -3.99 -5.48
C CYS A 65 15.88 -2.69 -4.84
N SER A 66 15.39 -2.78 -3.61
CA SER A 66 14.89 -1.63 -2.83
C SER A 66 13.66 -0.94 -3.45
N LEU A 67 12.61 -1.71 -3.79
CA LEU A 67 11.36 -1.20 -4.34
C LEU A 67 10.74 -0.03 -3.55
N TYR A 68 10.53 -0.17 -2.22
CA TYR A 68 9.90 0.91 -1.43
C TYR A 68 10.75 2.19 -1.40
N PRO A 69 12.07 2.15 -1.14
CA PRO A 69 12.93 3.32 -1.29
C PRO A 69 12.86 3.98 -2.66
N TYR A 70 12.86 3.19 -3.73
CA TYR A 70 12.71 3.71 -5.09
C TYR A 70 11.37 4.46 -5.24
N VAL A 71 10.26 3.88 -4.76
CA VAL A 71 8.95 4.55 -4.77
C VAL A 71 8.98 5.85 -3.95
N ASN A 72 9.55 5.82 -2.75
CA ASN A 72 9.63 6.99 -1.86
C ASN A 72 10.42 8.15 -2.48
N LYS A 73 11.46 7.86 -3.28
CA LYS A 73 12.24 8.90 -3.97
C LYS A 73 11.55 9.41 -5.23
N TYR A 74 11.13 8.50 -6.11
CA TYR A 74 10.79 8.85 -7.50
C TYR A 74 9.29 9.02 -7.76
N ARG A 75 8.41 8.63 -6.83
CA ARG A 75 6.95 8.70 -7.05
C ARG A 75 6.34 9.91 -6.36
N LYS A 76 5.15 10.25 -6.86
CA LYS A 76 4.34 11.38 -6.43
C LYS A 76 3.74 11.11 -5.05
N TYR A 77 3.84 12.08 -4.15
CA TYR A 77 3.19 12.08 -2.84
C TYR A 77 2.24 13.27 -2.70
N PRO A 78 1.06 13.10 -2.07
CA PRO A 78 0.21 14.22 -1.69
C PRO A 78 0.87 15.06 -0.59
N VAL A 79 0.66 16.37 -0.62
CA VAL A 79 1.20 17.32 0.37
C VAL A 79 0.07 18.16 0.98
N GLY A 80 0.20 18.46 2.27
CA GLY A 80 -0.76 19.29 3.01
C GLY A 80 -2.02 18.54 3.44
N HIS A 81 -3.12 19.27 3.56
CA HIS A 81 -4.41 18.72 3.98
C HIS A 81 -5.33 18.49 2.78
N PRO A 82 -6.10 17.38 2.74
CA PRO A 82 -7.03 17.15 1.66
C PRO A 82 -8.28 18.04 1.81
N LYS A 83 -8.84 18.44 0.66
CA LYS A 83 -10.21 18.92 0.55
C LYS A 83 -11.15 17.71 0.49
N ILE A 84 -12.07 17.63 1.45
CA ILE A 84 -13.08 16.57 1.52
C ILE A 84 -14.28 16.98 0.64
N LEU A 85 -14.58 16.14 -0.36
CA LEU A 85 -15.67 16.33 -1.31
C LEU A 85 -16.59 15.12 -1.26
N VAL A 86 -17.90 15.34 -1.19
CA VAL A 86 -18.89 14.28 -0.98
C VAL A 86 -20.01 14.40 -2.02
N GLY A 87 -20.49 13.26 -2.51
CA GLY A 87 -21.61 13.17 -3.45
C GLY A 87 -21.34 13.94 -4.74
N GLU A 88 -22.29 14.78 -5.16
CA GLU A 88 -22.23 15.54 -6.42
C GLU A 88 -21.06 16.54 -6.48
N LYS A 89 -20.45 16.88 -5.35
CA LYS A 89 -19.26 17.76 -5.30
C LYS A 89 -17.97 17.02 -5.68
N CYS A 90 -18.01 15.70 -5.82
CA CYS A 90 -16.85 14.92 -6.24
C CYS A 90 -16.51 15.24 -7.70
N PRO A 91 -15.26 15.58 -8.02
CA PRO A 91 -14.87 15.86 -9.39
C PRO A 91 -14.73 14.53 -10.17
N PRO A 92 -14.61 14.60 -11.52
CA PRO A 92 -14.26 13.45 -12.33
C PRO A 92 -12.96 12.78 -11.85
N LEU A 93 -12.88 11.46 -11.87
CA LEU A 93 -11.73 10.69 -11.35
C LEU A 93 -10.37 11.15 -11.89
N LYS A 94 -10.33 11.57 -13.16
CA LYS A 94 -9.10 12.06 -13.83
C LYS A 94 -8.49 13.27 -13.12
N ASP A 95 -9.31 14.08 -12.44
CA ASP A 95 -8.92 15.31 -11.77
C ASP A 95 -8.71 15.10 -10.26
N VAL A 96 -8.81 13.86 -9.78
CA VAL A 96 -8.63 13.52 -8.36
C VAL A 96 -7.19 13.16 -8.06
N GLU A 97 -6.61 13.79 -7.05
CA GLU A 97 -5.31 13.44 -6.46
C GLU A 97 -5.52 13.12 -4.98
N GLY A 98 -5.24 11.89 -4.55
CA GLY A 98 -5.48 11.44 -3.18
C GLY A 98 -6.31 10.15 -3.08
N LEU A 99 -7.31 10.14 -2.21
CA LEU A 99 -8.13 8.95 -1.91
C LEU A 99 -9.56 9.09 -2.44
N VAL A 100 -10.12 7.96 -2.87
CA VAL A 100 -11.49 7.88 -3.39
C VAL A 100 -12.22 6.73 -2.71
N LYS A 101 -13.40 7.01 -2.17
CA LYS A 101 -14.38 6.00 -1.79
C LYS A 101 -15.33 5.79 -2.96
N CYS A 102 -15.30 4.61 -3.57
CA CYS A 102 -16.06 4.33 -4.77
C CYS A 102 -16.52 2.87 -4.85
N THR A 103 -17.47 2.63 -5.75
CA THR A 103 -17.84 1.30 -6.25
C THR A 103 -17.34 1.14 -7.68
N VAL A 104 -16.66 0.02 -7.91
CA VAL A 104 -16.07 -0.34 -9.19
C VAL A 104 -16.47 -1.76 -9.56
N VAL A 105 -16.80 -1.98 -10.82
CA VAL A 105 -17.10 -3.30 -11.39
C VAL A 105 -15.87 -3.76 -12.16
N PRO A 106 -15.21 -4.86 -11.73
CA PRO A 106 -14.10 -5.42 -12.48
C PRO A 106 -14.52 -5.96 -13.86
N PRO A 107 -13.60 -6.05 -14.85
CA PRO A 107 -13.86 -6.78 -16.08
C PRO A 107 -14.02 -8.29 -15.80
N PRO A 108 -14.75 -9.04 -16.65
CA PRO A 108 -15.00 -10.48 -16.45
C PRO A 108 -13.73 -11.32 -16.50
N SER A 109 -12.71 -10.87 -17.22
CA SER A 109 -11.41 -11.53 -17.32
C SER A 109 -10.31 -10.48 -17.40
N LEU A 110 -9.25 -10.68 -16.62
CA LEU A 110 -8.03 -9.89 -16.63
C LEU A 110 -6.90 -10.71 -16.02
N TYR A 111 -5.79 -10.86 -16.74
CA TYR A 111 -4.68 -11.73 -16.30
C TYR A 111 -4.02 -11.24 -14.99
N HIS A 112 -3.94 -9.92 -14.81
CA HIS A 112 -3.45 -9.30 -13.59
C HIS A 112 -4.48 -8.31 -13.05
N PRO A 113 -5.43 -8.77 -12.20
CA PRO A 113 -6.38 -7.88 -11.57
C PRO A 113 -5.69 -6.76 -10.81
N VAL A 114 -6.24 -5.55 -10.86
CA VAL A 114 -5.57 -4.33 -10.40
C VAL A 114 -5.87 -4.04 -8.94
N LEU A 115 -7.15 -4.10 -8.56
CA LEU A 115 -7.59 -3.54 -7.30
C LEU A 115 -7.47 -4.53 -6.14
N PRO A 116 -6.91 -4.08 -5.00
CA PRO A 116 -6.83 -4.90 -3.80
C PRO A 116 -8.19 -5.05 -3.13
N PHE A 117 -8.43 -6.22 -2.54
CA PHE A 117 -9.59 -6.51 -1.72
C PHE A 117 -9.19 -7.40 -0.54
N ARG A 118 -9.72 -7.10 0.66
CA ARG A 118 -9.50 -7.94 1.84
C ARG A 118 -10.67 -8.89 2.02
N ALA A 119 -10.40 -10.18 1.97
CA ALA A 119 -11.35 -11.24 2.27
C ALA A 119 -10.71 -12.25 3.20
N SER A 120 -11.43 -12.71 4.22
CA SER A 120 -10.98 -13.79 5.12
C SER A 120 -9.58 -13.57 5.73
N GLY A 121 -9.26 -12.31 6.09
CA GLY A 121 -7.95 -11.93 6.65
C GLY A 121 -6.79 -11.88 5.65
N LYS A 122 -7.04 -12.16 4.36
CA LYS A 122 -6.05 -12.17 3.28
C LYS A 122 -6.20 -10.92 2.40
N LEU A 123 -5.09 -10.50 1.80
CA LEU A 123 -5.10 -9.51 0.71
C LEU A 123 -5.16 -10.24 -0.61
N LEU A 124 -6.22 -10.01 -1.38
CA LEU A 124 -6.47 -10.61 -2.68
C LEU A 124 -6.61 -9.50 -3.74
N PHE A 125 -6.55 -9.91 -5.00
CA PHE A 125 -6.83 -9.03 -6.15
C PHE A 125 -7.88 -9.72 -7.03
N PRO A 126 -9.17 -9.74 -6.62
CA PRO A 126 -10.19 -10.50 -7.31
C PRO A 126 -10.90 -9.69 -8.41
N LEU A 127 -11.52 -10.40 -9.35
CA LEU A 127 -12.47 -9.83 -10.33
C LEU A 127 -13.94 -9.99 -9.91
N CYS A 128 -14.17 -10.59 -8.74
CA CYS A 128 -15.50 -10.74 -8.13
C CYS A 128 -15.36 -10.70 -6.60
N LYS A 129 -16.02 -9.72 -5.98
CA LYS A 129 -16.12 -9.61 -4.52
C LYS A 129 -16.66 -10.89 -3.87
N ILE A 130 -17.79 -11.42 -4.35
CA ILE A 130 -18.42 -12.60 -3.74
C ILE A 130 -17.52 -13.84 -3.87
N CYS A 131 -16.94 -14.13 -5.04
CA CYS A 131 -16.01 -15.24 -5.19
C CYS A 131 -14.80 -15.14 -4.24
N ALA A 132 -14.31 -13.93 -3.97
CA ALA A 132 -13.23 -13.72 -3.03
C ALA A 132 -13.64 -14.02 -1.58
N LEU A 133 -14.88 -13.69 -1.20
CA LEU A 133 -15.43 -13.97 0.13
C LEU A 133 -15.75 -15.46 0.33
N GLU A 134 -16.26 -16.12 -0.72
CA GLU A 134 -16.61 -17.54 -0.72
C GLU A 134 -15.44 -18.48 -1.04
N GLU A 135 -14.26 -17.91 -1.36
CA GLU A 135 -13.08 -18.65 -1.84
C GLU A 135 -13.37 -19.55 -3.07
N ASN A 136 -14.28 -19.12 -3.96
CA ASN A 136 -14.71 -19.88 -5.13
C ASN A 136 -13.53 -20.20 -6.08
N GLN A 137 -13.36 -21.49 -6.41
CA GLN A 137 -12.33 -22.00 -7.32
C GLN A 137 -12.87 -22.39 -8.71
N ARG A 138 -14.14 -22.09 -8.99
CA ARG A 138 -14.82 -22.40 -10.26
C ARG A 138 -15.15 -21.14 -11.04
N ASP A 139 -15.68 -21.31 -12.25
CA ASP A 139 -16.17 -20.21 -13.07
C ASP A 139 -17.19 -19.36 -12.31
N CYS A 140 -17.05 -18.04 -12.46
CA CYS A 140 -17.88 -17.05 -11.80
C CYS A 140 -19.15 -16.80 -12.63
N ASN A 141 -20.33 -16.98 -12.02
CA ASN A 141 -21.63 -16.68 -12.63
C ASN A 141 -22.33 -15.47 -11.99
N HIS A 142 -21.60 -14.71 -11.17
CA HIS A 142 -22.14 -13.54 -10.47
C HIS A 142 -22.38 -12.37 -11.42
N SER A 143 -23.43 -11.61 -11.14
CA SER A 143 -23.76 -10.35 -11.83
C SER A 143 -22.72 -9.25 -11.55
N ASP A 144 -22.71 -8.20 -12.38
CA ASP A 144 -21.83 -7.03 -12.17
C ASP A 144 -22.02 -6.38 -10.79
N SER A 145 -23.25 -6.37 -10.26
CA SER A 145 -23.56 -5.85 -8.93
C SER A 145 -22.91 -6.69 -7.82
N GLU A 146 -22.99 -8.01 -7.94
CA GLU A 146 -22.38 -8.95 -6.98
C GLU A 146 -20.85 -8.92 -7.06
N ARG A 147 -20.31 -8.80 -8.28
CA ARG A 147 -18.87 -8.72 -8.52
C ARG A 147 -18.26 -7.40 -8.04
N SER A 148 -19.06 -6.34 -7.96
CA SER A 148 -18.60 -4.99 -7.63
C SER A 148 -17.89 -4.91 -6.27
N ILE A 149 -16.82 -4.13 -6.25
CA ILE A 149 -16.01 -3.85 -5.07
C ILE A 149 -16.30 -2.41 -4.65
N THR A 150 -16.65 -2.23 -3.37
CA THR A 150 -16.80 -0.91 -2.75
C THR A 150 -15.72 -0.73 -1.70
N GLY A 151 -15.00 0.38 -1.74
CA GLY A 151 -13.96 0.67 -0.76
C GLY A 151 -13.27 2.00 -0.95
N THR A 152 -12.39 2.33 -0.01
CA THR A 152 -11.46 3.45 -0.10
C THR A 152 -10.19 2.99 -0.80
N LEU A 153 -9.85 3.62 -1.92
CA LEU A 153 -8.70 3.28 -2.77
C LEU A 153 -7.88 4.53 -3.07
N ALA A 154 -6.59 4.36 -3.42
CA ALA A 154 -5.82 5.46 -3.96
C ALA A 154 -6.35 5.81 -5.35
N SER A 155 -6.53 7.10 -5.62
CA SER A 155 -7.03 7.61 -6.90
C SER A 155 -6.24 7.06 -8.10
N ASP A 156 -4.91 6.97 -8.00
CA ASP A 156 -4.05 6.44 -9.05
C ASP A 156 -4.28 4.93 -9.31
N GLU A 157 -4.65 4.14 -8.30
CA GLU A 157 -5.04 2.73 -8.48
C GLU A 157 -6.38 2.62 -9.20
N VAL A 158 -7.36 3.46 -8.85
CA VAL A 158 -8.67 3.49 -9.53
C VAL A 158 -8.51 3.96 -10.98
N LYS A 159 -7.67 4.98 -11.23
CA LYS A 159 -7.34 5.43 -12.60
C LYS A 159 -6.73 4.30 -13.42
N LEU A 160 -5.78 3.53 -12.85
CA LEU A 160 -5.20 2.37 -13.51
C LEU A 160 -6.27 1.29 -13.77
N ALA A 161 -7.10 0.97 -12.77
CA ALA A 161 -8.16 -0.02 -12.93
C ALA A 161 -9.12 0.35 -14.06
N VAL A 162 -9.54 1.61 -14.17
CA VAL A 162 -10.40 2.07 -15.26
C VAL A 162 -9.73 1.90 -16.62
N ARG A 163 -8.42 2.14 -16.74
CA ARG A 163 -7.66 1.87 -17.98
C ARG A 163 -7.63 0.37 -18.32
N GLU A 164 -7.55 -0.49 -17.32
CA GLU A 164 -7.57 -1.95 -17.47
C GLU A 164 -8.99 -2.53 -17.59
N GLY A 165 -10.01 -1.70 -17.87
CA GLY A 165 -11.37 -2.13 -18.20
C GLY A 165 -12.34 -2.23 -17.02
N TYR A 166 -11.97 -1.75 -15.83
CA TYR A 166 -12.91 -1.62 -14.70
C TYR A 166 -13.89 -0.47 -14.97
N LYS A 167 -15.15 -0.64 -14.54
CA LYS A 167 -16.18 0.40 -14.64
C LYS A 167 -16.39 1.06 -13.28
N LEU A 168 -16.07 2.33 -13.16
CA LEU A 168 -16.42 3.14 -11.99
C LEU A 168 -17.93 3.46 -12.04
N THR A 169 -18.71 2.91 -11.11
CA THR A 169 -20.18 3.06 -11.11
C THR A 169 -20.66 4.14 -10.16
N LYS A 170 -19.95 4.36 -9.04
CA LYS A 170 -20.32 5.38 -8.05
C LYS A 170 -19.10 5.91 -7.31
N THR A 171 -19.04 7.21 -7.12
CA THR A 171 -18.11 7.90 -6.22
C THR A 171 -18.91 8.46 -5.05
N TYR A 172 -18.48 8.15 -3.82
CA TYR A 172 -19.17 8.58 -2.61
C TYR A 172 -18.48 9.79 -1.97
N GLU A 173 -17.16 9.70 -1.84
CA GLU A 173 -16.33 10.71 -1.19
C GLU A 173 -14.93 10.72 -1.81
N VAL A 174 -14.33 11.90 -1.86
CA VAL A 174 -12.97 12.15 -2.35
C VAL A 174 -12.23 12.99 -1.32
N TRP A 175 -11.02 12.54 -0.97
CA TRP A 175 -10.02 13.37 -0.29
C TRP A 175 -9.02 13.83 -1.33
N HIS A 176 -9.21 15.06 -1.82
CA HIS A 176 -8.40 15.65 -2.88
C HIS A 176 -7.29 16.53 -2.30
N TYR A 177 -6.04 16.25 -2.64
CA TYR A 177 -4.90 17.10 -2.31
C TYR A 177 -4.60 18.02 -3.48
N ALA A 178 -4.61 19.33 -3.21
CA ALA A 178 -4.34 20.35 -4.23
C ALA A 178 -2.87 20.34 -4.70
N GLU A 179 -1.97 19.86 -3.85
CA GLU A 179 -0.54 19.85 -4.09
C GLU A 179 0.01 18.43 -4.00
N THR A 180 0.96 18.14 -4.89
CA THR A 180 1.73 16.90 -4.88
C THR A 180 3.20 17.20 -5.08
N SER A 181 4.07 16.41 -4.43
CA SER A 181 5.52 16.48 -4.59
C SER A 181 6.02 15.24 -5.31
N ILE A 182 6.81 15.44 -6.37
CA ILE A 182 7.48 14.40 -7.15
C ILE A 182 8.92 14.85 -7.41
N TYR A 183 9.85 13.91 -7.39
CA TYR A 183 11.24 14.18 -7.71
C TYR A 183 11.43 14.25 -9.23
N ASP A 184 12.11 15.30 -9.71
CA ASP A 184 12.56 15.44 -11.09
C ASP A 184 14.06 15.12 -11.18
N PRO A 185 14.45 13.98 -11.79
CA PRO A 185 15.86 13.61 -11.96
C PRO A 185 16.65 14.57 -12.86
N THR A 186 15.98 15.36 -13.70
CA THR A 186 16.62 16.29 -14.65
C THR A 186 17.10 17.55 -13.93
N THR A 187 16.26 18.11 -13.06
CA THR A 187 16.58 19.33 -12.30
C THR A 187 17.21 19.02 -10.95
N GLY A 188 17.00 17.81 -10.41
CA GLY A 188 17.43 17.45 -9.06
C GLY A 188 16.51 17.99 -7.96
N GLU A 189 15.33 18.52 -8.31
CA GLU A 189 14.41 19.18 -7.40
C GLU A 189 13.15 18.34 -7.08
N GLY A 190 12.40 18.72 -6.04
CA GLY A 190 11.18 18.02 -5.61
C GLY A 190 11.40 16.66 -4.92
N GLY A 191 10.31 15.96 -4.65
CA GLY A 191 10.32 14.65 -3.98
C GLY A 191 10.32 14.75 -2.45
N LEU A 192 9.16 14.49 -1.85
CA LEU A 192 8.91 14.68 -0.42
C LEU A 192 9.90 13.93 0.50
N LEU A 193 10.31 12.72 0.10
CA LEU A 193 11.17 11.85 0.90
C LEU A 193 12.57 11.70 0.30
N ARG A 194 12.90 12.47 -0.75
CA ARG A 194 14.10 12.28 -1.56
C ARG A 194 15.38 12.40 -0.73
N GLU A 195 15.56 13.49 0.00
CA GLU A 195 16.78 13.72 0.81
C GLU A 195 17.02 12.63 1.85
N TYR A 196 15.95 12.14 2.48
CA TYR A 196 16.03 11.03 3.42
C TYR A 196 16.48 9.73 2.74
N ILE A 197 15.90 9.41 1.57
CA ILE A 197 16.30 8.24 0.80
C ILE A 197 17.73 8.37 0.26
N ASP A 198 18.13 9.56 -0.19
CA ASP A 198 19.49 9.80 -0.71
C ASP A 198 20.54 9.58 0.36
N CYS A 199 20.29 10.06 1.58
CA CYS A 199 21.15 9.82 2.74
C CYS A 199 21.34 8.32 2.99
N LEU A 200 20.24 7.57 3.09
CA LEU A 200 20.32 6.13 3.35
C LEU A 200 20.93 5.35 2.18
N LEU A 201 20.65 5.76 0.94
CA LEU A 201 21.18 5.12 -0.27
C LEU A 201 22.68 5.34 -0.39
N LYS A 202 23.16 6.54 -0.07
CA LYS A 202 24.59 6.83 0.06
C LYS A 202 25.26 5.91 1.07
N MET A 203 24.77 5.88 2.31
CA MET A 203 25.31 5.03 3.38
C MET A 203 25.36 3.56 2.95
N LYS A 204 24.23 3.04 2.46
CA LYS A 204 24.12 1.66 1.97
C LYS A 204 25.16 1.36 0.89
N GLN A 205 25.35 2.29 -0.04
CA GLN A 205 26.22 2.08 -1.18
C GLN A 205 27.71 2.12 -0.81
N GLU A 206 28.10 3.03 0.09
CA GLU A 206 29.46 3.11 0.64
C GLU A 206 29.79 1.86 1.47
N GLU A 207 28.88 1.44 2.33
CA GLU A 207 29.06 0.27 3.22
C GLU A 207 28.99 -1.07 2.49
N SER A 208 28.37 -1.12 1.31
CA SER A 208 28.36 -2.34 0.48
C SER A 208 29.71 -2.59 -0.17
N GLY A 209 30.54 -1.55 -0.32
CA GLY A 209 31.76 -1.56 -1.11
C GLY A 209 31.49 -1.43 -2.61
N TYR A 210 32.55 -1.57 -3.41
CA TYR A 210 32.46 -1.55 -4.86
C TYR A 210 31.70 -2.78 -5.40
N PRO A 211 30.92 -2.63 -6.50
CA PRO A 211 30.29 -3.77 -7.17
C PRO A 211 31.31 -4.83 -7.62
N SER A 212 30.86 -6.07 -7.79
CA SER A 212 31.71 -7.20 -8.18
C SER A 212 32.41 -7.04 -9.53
N TRP A 213 31.87 -6.20 -10.42
CA TRP A 213 32.46 -5.86 -11.71
C TRP A 213 33.54 -4.77 -11.62
N CYS A 214 33.66 -4.06 -10.50
CA CYS A 214 34.56 -2.93 -10.34
C CYS A 214 35.88 -3.39 -9.68
N LYS A 215 36.80 -3.91 -10.49
CA LYS A 215 38.05 -4.57 -10.04
C LYS A 215 39.29 -3.69 -10.25
N THR A 216 39.28 -2.86 -11.28
CA THR A 216 40.40 -2.00 -11.68
C THR A 216 40.30 -0.59 -11.08
N LEU A 217 41.41 0.15 -11.06
CA LEU A 217 41.41 1.55 -10.62
C LEU A 217 40.53 2.42 -11.54
N ASP A 218 40.57 2.18 -12.85
CA ASP A 218 39.76 2.91 -13.83
C ASP A 218 38.26 2.68 -13.61
N GLU A 219 37.84 1.46 -13.29
CA GLU A 219 36.43 1.16 -12.98
C GLU A 219 36.00 1.84 -11.68
N LYS A 220 36.86 1.90 -10.66
CA LYS A 220 36.59 2.60 -9.41
C LYS A 220 36.44 4.11 -9.63
N GLN A 221 37.32 4.70 -10.43
CA GLN A 221 37.25 6.12 -10.80
C GLN A 221 35.99 6.45 -11.61
N LYS A 222 35.50 5.53 -12.46
CA LYS A 222 34.25 5.70 -13.21
C LYS A 222 33.00 5.45 -12.37
N TYR A 223 33.11 4.68 -11.29
CA TYR A 223 31.97 4.27 -10.48
C TYR A 223 31.27 5.47 -9.83
N ILE A 224 32.01 6.32 -9.12
CA ILE A 224 31.44 7.46 -8.38
C ILE A 224 30.72 8.44 -9.32
N PRO A 225 31.31 8.90 -10.44
CA PRO A 225 30.61 9.75 -11.40
C PRO A 225 29.36 9.09 -12.02
N SER A 226 29.42 7.78 -12.31
CA SER A 226 28.25 7.06 -12.85
C SER A 226 27.10 6.96 -11.85
N PHE A 227 27.42 6.77 -10.57
CA PHE A 227 26.44 6.74 -9.50
C PHE A 227 25.82 8.12 -9.30
N HIS A 228 26.64 9.18 -9.31
CA HIS A 228 26.16 10.55 -9.25
C HIS A 228 25.25 10.88 -10.44
N HIS A 229 25.64 10.51 -11.66
CA HIS A 229 24.82 10.77 -12.85
C HIS A 229 23.44 10.09 -12.78
N ARG A 230 23.37 8.87 -12.24
CA ARG A 230 22.12 8.12 -12.16
C ARG A 230 21.24 8.52 -10.98
N GLU A 231 21.84 8.73 -9.81
CA GLU A 231 21.11 8.92 -8.55
C GLU A 231 21.11 10.35 -8.03
N ASN A 232 21.93 11.24 -8.61
CA ASN A 232 22.22 12.58 -8.08
C ASN A 232 22.79 12.55 -6.65
N ILE A 233 23.62 11.53 -6.35
CA ILE A 233 24.25 11.31 -5.05
C ILE A 233 25.76 11.20 -5.24
N THR A 234 26.52 12.02 -4.52
CA THR A 234 27.98 11.93 -4.48
C THR A 234 28.43 10.98 -3.37
N LEU A 235 29.08 9.88 -3.73
CA LEU A 235 29.73 8.96 -2.79
C LEU A 235 31.09 9.50 -2.34
N ASP A 236 31.49 9.23 -1.10
CA ASP A 236 32.84 9.45 -0.59
C ASP A 236 33.70 8.20 -0.84
N GLU A 237 34.70 8.33 -1.72
CA GLU A 237 35.63 7.26 -2.06
C GLU A 237 36.26 6.59 -0.83
N LYS A 238 36.57 7.35 0.22
CA LYS A 238 37.20 6.85 1.43
C LYS A 238 36.23 6.06 2.31
N ALA A 239 34.94 6.31 2.17
CA ALA A 239 33.89 5.60 2.89
C ALA A 239 33.47 4.30 2.19
N ILE A 240 33.86 4.08 0.92
CA ILE A 240 33.52 2.86 0.18
C ILE A 240 34.30 1.67 0.72
N GLN A 241 33.73 0.98 1.69
CA GLN A 241 34.30 -0.19 2.32
C GLN A 241 33.22 -1.17 2.72
N HIS A 242 33.40 -2.44 2.34
CA HIS A 242 32.46 -3.49 2.68
C HIS A 242 32.37 -3.69 4.21
N SER A 243 31.19 -3.43 4.78
CA SER A 243 30.86 -3.61 6.19
C SER A 243 29.54 -4.35 6.33
N PRO A 244 29.55 -5.65 6.67
CA PRO A 244 28.32 -6.43 6.82
C PRO A 244 27.35 -5.85 7.86
N ARG A 245 27.89 -5.36 8.98
CA ARG A 245 27.11 -4.79 10.09
C ARG A 245 26.38 -3.52 9.69
N LEU A 246 27.11 -2.59 9.07
CA LEU A 246 26.53 -1.31 8.67
C LEU A 246 25.57 -1.50 7.48
N THR A 247 25.92 -2.35 6.52
CA THR A 247 25.02 -2.74 5.43
C THR A 247 23.68 -3.27 5.94
N GLN A 248 23.69 -4.08 7.00
CA GLN A 248 22.46 -4.58 7.62
C GLN A 248 21.65 -3.45 8.28
N LEU A 249 22.31 -2.54 8.99
CA LEU A 249 21.68 -1.38 9.62
C LEU A 249 21.05 -0.44 8.57
N SER A 250 21.79 -0.10 7.52
CA SER A 250 21.31 0.76 6.42
C SER A 250 20.16 0.14 5.64
N LYS A 251 20.15 -1.19 5.48
CA LYS A 251 18.99 -1.93 4.93
C LYS A 251 17.79 -1.87 5.86
N LEU A 252 17.99 -2.01 7.17
CA LEU A 252 16.92 -1.95 8.16
C LEU A 252 16.28 -0.55 8.18
N MET A 253 17.09 0.52 8.20
CA MET A 253 16.61 1.90 8.19
C MET A 253 15.80 2.21 6.92
N HIS A 254 16.31 1.79 5.76
CA HIS A 254 15.62 1.94 4.46
C HIS A 254 14.20 1.38 4.46
N ASN A 255 14.02 0.19 5.03
CA ASN A 255 12.74 -0.52 4.98
C ASN A 255 11.82 -0.10 6.14
N SER A 256 12.38 0.25 7.30
CA SER A 256 11.60 0.55 8.50
C SER A 256 10.91 1.90 8.45
N PHE A 257 11.47 2.86 7.71
CA PHE A 257 10.93 4.21 7.60
C PHE A 257 9.49 4.22 7.06
N TRP A 258 9.24 3.51 5.95
CA TRP A 258 7.89 3.38 5.40
C TRP A 258 6.91 2.75 6.40
N GLY A 259 7.39 1.76 7.16
CA GLY A 259 6.60 1.11 8.22
C GLY A 259 6.14 2.07 9.32
N ARG A 260 6.88 3.15 9.60
CA ARG A 260 6.51 4.13 10.62
C ARG A 260 5.27 4.94 10.24
N PHE A 261 5.11 5.32 8.97
CA PHE A 261 3.88 5.97 8.47
C PHE A 261 2.63 5.09 8.63
N ARG A 262 2.82 3.77 8.74
CA ARG A 262 1.73 2.80 8.89
C ARG A 262 1.36 2.51 10.34
N MET A 263 2.14 2.96 11.33
CA MET A 263 1.95 2.55 12.72
C MET A 263 0.48 2.70 13.16
N ARG A 264 -0.02 1.65 13.82
CA ARG A 264 -1.34 1.71 14.43
C ARG A 264 -1.27 2.66 15.61
N GLU A 265 -2.25 3.55 15.72
CA GLU A 265 -2.38 4.43 16.88
C GLU A 265 -2.70 3.62 18.14
N ASN A 266 -3.53 2.59 18.00
CA ASN A 266 -3.90 1.69 19.10
C ASN A 266 -3.07 0.40 19.04
N LEU A 267 -2.11 0.29 19.95
CA LEU A 267 -1.30 -0.92 20.14
C LEU A 267 -1.86 -1.72 21.33
N PRO A 268 -2.09 -3.04 21.17
CA PRO A 268 -2.49 -3.87 22.29
C PRO A 268 -1.37 -3.90 23.32
N GLN A 269 -1.70 -3.65 24.59
CA GLN A 269 -0.78 -3.82 25.70
C GLN A 269 -0.91 -5.24 26.24
N CYS A 270 0.22 -5.90 26.45
CA CYS A 270 0.27 -7.21 27.09
C CYS A 270 0.86 -7.04 28.49
N THR A 271 0.10 -7.48 29.50
CA THR A 271 0.56 -7.52 30.89
C THR A 271 0.61 -8.97 31.33
N ILE A 272 1.77 -9.42 31.81
CA ILE A 272 1.92 -10.76 32.38
C ILE A 272 1.51 -10.68 33.85
N HIS A 273 0.46 -11.42 34.20
CA HIS A 273 -0.01 -11.52 35.59
C HIS A 273 0.58 -12.78 36.22
N THR A 274 1.43 -12.62 37.24
CA THR A 274 2.06 -13.72 37.99
C THR A 274 1.24 -14.18 39.20
N GLU A 275 0.24 -13.38 39.63
CA GLU A 275 -0.61 -13.66 40.78
C GLU A 275 -2.07 -13.85 40.38
N ARG A 276 -2.70 -14.96 40.80
CA ARG A 276 -4.09 -15.33 40.45
C ARG A 276 -5.15 -14.26 40.78
N GLY A 277 -4.92 -13.43 41.81
CA GLY A 277 -5.90 -12.44 42.28
C GLY A 277 -6.01 -11.19 41.38
N THR A 278 -4.95 -10.84 40.66
CA THR A 278 -4.90 -9.62 39.83
C THR A 278 -5.51 -9.81 38.44
N THR A 279 -5.59 -11.05 37.97
CA THR A 279 -6.17 -11.39 36.67
C THR A 279 -7.67 -11.11 36.64
N PHE A 280 -8.40 -11.46 37.70
CA PHE A 280 -9.87 -11.38 37.72
C PHE A 280 -10.41 -9.94 37.67
N SER A 281 -9.74 -9.00 38.33
CA SER A 281 -10.14 -7.59 38.37
C SER A 281 -9.87 -6.84 37.05
N HIS A 282 -8.86 -7.25 36.29
CA HIS A 282 -8.58 -6.72 34.95
C HIS A 282 -9.57 -7.24 33.90
N TRP A 283 -9.94 -8.53 33.96
CA TRP A 283 -10.94 -9.10 33.06
C TRP A 283 -12.33 -8.46 33.24
N GLN A 284 -12.74 -8.17 34.47
CA GLN A 284 -14.03 -7.48 34.72
C GLN A 284 -14.06 -6.04 34.18
N ARG A 285 -12.93 -5.33 34.13
CA ARG A 285 -12.86 -3.98 33.54
C ARG A 285 -12.80 -3.96 32.02
N ALA A 286 -12.34 -5.04 31.39
CA ALA A 286 -12.25 -5.15 29.93
C ALA A 286 -13.56 -5.63 29.28
N LEU A 287 -14.50 -6.16 30.07
CA LEU A 287 -15.81 -6.67 29.62
C LEU A 287 -16.98 -5.70 29.93
N MET A 288 -16.69 -4.55 30.55
CA MET A 288 -17.62 -3.42 30.71
C MET A 288 -17.27 -2.33 29.70
#